data_AF-A0A9N9JTG1-F1
#
_entry.id   AF-A0A9N9JTG1-F1
#
_cell.length_a   1.000
_cell.length_b   1.000
_cell.length_c   1.000
_cell.angle_alpha   90.00
_cell.angle_beta   90.00
_cell.angle_gamma   90.00
#
_symmetry.space_group_name_H-M   'P 1'
#
loop_
_entity.id
_entity.type
_entity.pdbx_description
1 polymer ?
#
loop_
_entity_poly.entity_id
_entity_poly.type
_entity_poly.pdbx_seq_one_letter_code
_entity_poly.pdbx_strand_id
1 'polypeptide(L)'
;RDVNIGVPKFRQVNGRKYHNIENSKYPFPSDDEELDRQHLQHFLLRYLWEGNFSAPVEHILNNEYSKVLDVGCGAGTWALEIATNYQIIEIIGMDISP
;
A
#
# COMPACT_ATOMS: atom_id res chain seq x y z
N ARG A 1 -20.87 13.40 30.09
CA ARG A 1 -19.98 13.80 28.96
C ARG A 1 -18.97 12.68 28.84
N ASP A 2 -19.32 11.66 28.08
CA ASP A 2 -18.51 10.45 27.97
C ASP A 2 -17.30 10.77 27.08
N VAL A 3 -16.12 10.66 27.66
CA VAL A 3 -14.86 10.78 26.93
C VAL A 3 -14.74 9.49 26.12
N ASN A 4 -15.07 9.55 24.83
CA ASN A 4 -14.72 8.51 23.87
C ASN A 4 -13.19 8.46 23.79
N ILE A 5 -12.57 7.65 24.66
CA ILE A 5 -11.15 7.31 24.55
C ILE A 5 -11.06 6.42 23.31
N GLY A 6 -10.76 7.02 22.17
CA GLY A 6 -10.70 6.32 20.89
C GLY A 6 -9.77 5.11 20.98
N VAL A 7 -10.21 3.99 20.39
CA VAL A 7 -9.39 2.79 20.27
C VAL A 7 -8.09 3.19 19.54
N PRO A 8 -6.89 2.83 20.07
CA PRO A 8 -5.63 3.14 19.41
C PRO A 8 -5.61 2.58 17.98
N LYS A 9 -5.08 3.33 17.02
CA LYS A 9 -4.94 2.86 15.62
C LYS A 9 -3.98 1.69 15.48
N PHE A 10 -2.96 1.64 16.34
CA PHE A 10 -1.90 0.64 16.33
C PHE A 10 -1.79 -0.08 17.67
N ARG A 11 -1.32 -1.32 17.62
CA ARG A 11 -0.91 -2.11 18.80
C ARG A 11 0.57 -2.45 18.71
N GLN A 12 1.24 -2.53 19.85
CA GLN A 12 2.63 -2.98 19.93
C GLN A 12 2.69 -4.42 20.42
N VAL A 13 3.47 -5.25 19.74
CA VAL A 13 3.72 -6.65 20.12
C VAL A 13 5.21 -6.91 19.96
N ASN A 14 5.90 -7.28 21.04
CA ASN A 14 7.34 -7.58 21.05
C ASN A 14 8.21 -6.48 20.41
N GLY A 15 7.87 -5.21 20.62
CA GLY A 15 8.59 -4.06 20.06
C GLY A 15 8.26 -3.71 18.62
N ARG A 16 7.39 -4.48 17.94
CA ARG A 16 6.91 -4.21 16.59
C ARG A 16 5.54 -3.54 16.61
N LYS A 17 5.27 -2.66 15.64
CA LYS A 17 3.99 -1.93 15.50
C LYS A 17 3.08 -2.69 14.54
N TYR A 18 1.82 -2.90 14.89
CA TYR A 18 0.81 -3.57 14.06
C TYR A 18 -0.47 -2.74 14.00
N HIS A 19 -1.31 -2.97 12.99
CA HIS A 19 -2.70 -2.48 12.98
C HIS A 19 -3.46 -3.01 14.20
N ASN A 20 -4.43 -2.24 14.68
CA ASN A 20 -5.27 -2.59 15.83
C ASN A 20 -6.73 -2.84 15.42
N ILE A 21 -6.94 -3.60 14.35
CA ILE A 21 -8.27 -4.02 13.92
C ILE A 21 -8.62 -5.34 14.59
N GLU A 22 -9.72 -5.34 15.34
CA GLU A 22 -10.23 -6.52 16.01
C GLU A 22 -10.55 -7.64 15.00
N ASN A 23 -10.18 -8.88 15.32
CA ASN A 23 -10.38 -10.06 14.47
C ASN A 23 -9.69 -10.03 13.09
N SER A 24 -8.82 -9.03 12.82
CA SER A 24 -8.03 -9.03 11.60
C SER A 24 -7.01 -10.17 11.61
N LYS A 25 -6.96 -10.92 10.50
CA LYS A 25 -6.00 -12.02 10.28
C LYS A 25 -4.68 -11.55 9.67
N TYR A 26 -4.53 -10.27 9.38
CA TYR A 26 -3.32 -9.74 8.74
C TYR A 26 -2.13 -9.78 9.72
N PRO A 27 -1.08 -10.58 9.44
CA PRO A 27 -0.09 -10.93 10.46
C PRO A 27 1.14 -10.01 10.47
N PHE A 28 1.27 -9.10 9.50
CA PHE A 28 2.48 -8.30 9.34
C PHE A 28 2.45 -7.00 10.13
N PRO A 29 3.63 -6.53 10.59
CA PRO A 29 3.76 -5.23 11.23
C PRO A 29 3.58 -4.08 10.23
N SER A 30 3.62 -2.84 10.73
CA SER A 30 3.55 -1.59 9.95
C SER A 30 4.56 -0.55 10.43
N ASP A 31 5.63 -0.99 11.08
CA ASP A 31 6.79 -0.17 11.43
C ASP A 31 7.76 0.01 10.25
N ASP A 32 8.71 0.93 10.42
CA ASP A 32 9.62 1.37 9.36
C ASP A 32 10.44 0.22 8.77
N GLU A 33 10.83 -0.76 9.59
CA GLU A 33 11.55 -1.95 9.12
C GLU A 33 10.71 -2.80 8.15
N GLU A 34 9.40 -2.90 8.38
CA GLU A 34 8.50 -3.61 7.47
C GLU A 34 8.18 -2.80 6.21
N LEU A 35 8.09 -1.48 6.32
CA LEU A 35 7.96 -0.59 5.15
C LEU A 35 9.21 -0.69 4.25
N ASP A 36 10.41 -0.71 4.82
CA ASP A 36 11.67 -0.92 4.09
C ASP A 36 11.71 -2.29 3.41
N ARG A 37 11.22 -3.35 4.10
CA ARG A 37 11.09 -4.69 3.51
C ARG A 37 10.14 -4.68 2.31
N GLN A 38 9.00 -3.97 2.40
CA GLN A 38 8.04 -3.84 1.29
C GLN A 38 8.63 -3.05 0.11
N HIS A 39 9.38 -1.97 0.37
CA HIS A 39 10.12 -1.23 -0.64
C HIS A 39 11.09 -2.13 -1.41
N LEU A 40 11.93 -2.87 -0.68
CA LEU A 40 12.88 -3.81 -1.29
C LEU A 40 12.16 -4.87 -2.12
N GLN A 41 11.08 -5.44 -1.58
CA GLN A 41 10.27 -6.42 -2.31
C GLN A 41 9.75 -5.85 -3.62
N HIS A 42 9.16 -4.65 -3.61
CA HIS A 42 8.66 -3.99 -4.83
C HIS A 42 9.75 -3.86 -5.90
N PHE A 43 10.91 -3.29 -5.54
CA PHE A 43 11.99 -3.09 -6.51
C PHE A 43 12.57 -4.40 -7.04
N LEU A 44 12.69 -5.43 -6.20
CA LEU A 44 13.12 -6.76 -6.65
C LEU A 44 12.14 -7.37 -7.65
N LEU A 45 10.84 -7.33 -7.35
CA LEU A 45 9.81 -7.87 -8.26
C LEU A 45 9.79 -7.07 -9.56
N ARG A 46 9.81 -5.73 -9.49
CA ARG A 46 9.88 -4.88 -10.68
C ARG A 46 11.10 -5.21 -11.55
N TYR A 47 12.26 -5.41 -10.94
CA TYR A 47 13.48 -5.76 -11.65
C TYR A 47 13.34 -7.11 -12.36
N LEU A 48 12.81 -8.13 -11.66
CA LEU A 48 12.61 -9.46 -12.22
C LEU A 48 11.56 -9.51 -13.34
N TRP A 49 10.50 -8.71 -13.25
CA TRP A 49 9.44 -8.63 -14.25
C TRP A 49 9.69 -7.57 -15.34
N GLU A 50 10.78 -6.80 -15.22
CA GLU A 50 11.10 -5.67 -16.09
C GLU A 50 9.94 -4.65 -16.23
N GLY A 51 9.11 -4.51 -15.18
CA GLY A 51 7.90 -3.70 -15.24
C GLY A 51 7.08 -3.75 -13.95
N ASN A 52 6.12 -2.84 -13.83
CA ASN A 52 5.23 -2.75 -12.67
C ASN A 52 3.97 -3.62 -12.81
N PHE A 53 3.69 -4.12 -14.02
CA PHE A 53 2.57 -5.01 -14.32
C PHE A 53 2.87 -5.78 -15.60
N SER A 54 2.27 -6.95 -15.77
CA SER A 54 2.35 -7.75 -17.01
C SER A 54 1.01 -7.86 -17.75
N ALA A 55 -0.06 -7.32 -17.16
CA ALA A 55 -1.38 -7.30 -17.79
C ALA A 55 -1.40 -6.29 -18.96
N PRO A 56 -2.16 -6.54 -20.05
CA PRO A 56 -2.21 -5.67 -21.22
C PRO A 56 -3.11 -4.43 -20.97
N VAL A 57 -2.78 -3.64 -19.95
CA VAL A 57 -3.59 -2.50 -19.46
C VAL A 57 -3.03 -1.14 -19.84
N GLU A 58 -1.96 -1.09 -20.63
CA GLU A 58 -1.28 0.15 -21.06
C GLU A 58 -2.25 1.17 -21.65
N HIS A 59 -3.17 0.72 -22.51
CA HIS A 59 -4.19 1.56 -23.13
C HIS A 59 -5.18 2.16 -22.13
N ILE A 60 -5.42 1.49 -21.00
CA ILE A 60 -6.25 1.98 -19.89
C ILE A 60 -5.45 3.03 -19.11
N LEU A 61 -4.18 2.76 -18.80
CA LEU A 61 -3.34 3.68 -18.03
C LEU A 61 -3.01 4.98 -18.78
N ASN A 62 -3.13 4.99 -20.11
CA ASN A 62 -2.98 6.18 -20.95
C ASN A 62 -4.31 6.93 -21.24
N ASN A 63 -5.38 6.63 -20.51
CA ASN A 63 -6.67 7.32 -20.65
C ASN A 63 -6.96 8.16 -19.41
N GLU A 64 -7.14 9.48 -19.57
CA GLU A 64 -7.33 10.44 -18.47
C GLU A 64 -8.56 10.18 -17.58
N TYR A 65 -9.52 9.39 -18.05
CA TYR A 65 -10.71 9.01 -17.28
C TYR A 65 -10.52 7.72 -16.47
N SER A 66 -9.35 7.07 -16.59
CA SER A 66 -9.06 5.84 -15.87
C SER A 66 -8.83 6.07 -14.38
N LYS A 67 -9.26 5.08 -13.60
CA LYS A 67 -9.09 5.04 -12.15
C LYS A 67 -8.46 3.72 -11.75
N VAL A 68 -7.42 3.77 -10.92
CA VAL A 68 -6.71 2.60 -10.40
C VAL A 68 -6.88 2.54 -8.88
N LEU A 69 -7.17 1.35 -8.37
CA LEU A 69 -7.21 1.07 -6.94
C LEU A 69 -6.07 0.10 -6.58
N ASP A 70 -5.14 0.56 -5.76
CA ASP A 70 -4.05 -0.23 -5.20
C ASP A 70 -4.47 -0.76 -3.80
N VAL A 71 -4.76 -2.05 -3.71
CA VAL A 71 -5.31 -2.70 -2.51
C VAL A 71 -4.19 -3.35 -1.71
N GLY A 72 -4.10 -3.03 -0.43
CA GLY A 72 -2.95 -3.40 0.38
C GLY A 72 -1.71 -2.63 -0.05
N CYS A 73 -1.87 -1.32 -0.32
CA CYS A 73 -0.83 -0.50 -0.93
C CYS A 73 0.42 -0.35 -0.04
N GLY A 74 0.32 -0.68 1.26
CA GLY A 74 1.43 -0.61 2.20
C GLY A 74 2.10 0.76 2.17
N ALA A 75 3.40 0.77 1.90
CA ALA A 75 4.17 2.01 1.76
C ALA A 75 3.81 2.88 0.53
N GLY A 76 2.97 2.37 -0.38
CA GLY A 76 2.45 3.08 -1.56
C GLY A 76 3.42 3.16 -2.74
N THR A 77 4.55 2.43 -2.70
CA THR A 77 5.61 2.53 -3.70
C THR A 77 5.13 2.22 -5.11
N TRP A 78 4.34 1.16 -5.27
CA TRP A 78 3.81 0.78 -6.58
C TRP A 78 2.92 1.90 -7.14
N ALA A 79 1.96 2.40 -6.35
CA ALA A 79 1.07 3.49 -6.75
C ALA A 79 1.84 4.76 -7.13
N LEU A 80 2.88 5.13 -6.36
CA LEU A 80 3.72 6.30 -6.65
C LEU A 80 4.52 6.15 -7.95
N GLU A 81 5.03 4.95 -8.24
CA GLU A 81 5.74 4.70 -9.50
C GLU A 81 4.79 4.71 -10.70
N ILE A 82 3.60 4.11 -10.58
CA ILE A 82 2.57 4.21 -11.61
C ILE A 82 2.16 5.67 -11.81
N ALA A 83 1.95 6.45 -10.75
CA ALA A 83 1.62 7.88 -10.84
C ALA A 83 2.72 8.69 -11.56
N THR A 84 3.98 8.31 -11.38
CA THR A 84 5.12 8.97 -12.03
C THR A 84 5.12 8.73 -13.54
N ASN A 85 4.78 7.52 -13.97
CA ASN A 85 4.75 7.12 -15.39
C ASN A 85 3.44 7.52 -16.10
N TYR A 86 2.31 7.52 -15.38
CA TYR A 86 0.97 7.80 -15.89
C TYR A 86 0.36 8.97 -15.12
N GLN A 87 0.69 10.19 -15.54
CA GLN A 87 0.37 11.41 -14.79
C GLN A 87 -1.06 11.91 -14.99
N ILE A 88 -1.82 11.29 -15.89
CA ILE A 88 -3.16 11.74 -16.29
C ILE A 88 -4.28 10.92 -15.64
N ILE A 89 -3.96 9.92 -14.81
CA ILE A 89 -4.95 9.02 -14.21
C ILE A 89 -5.06 9.22 -12.70
N GLU A 90 -6.21 8.85 -12.14
CA GLU A 90 -6.42 8.85 -10.69
C GLU A 90 -6.00 7.49 -10.11
N ILE A 91 -5.14 7.51 -9.08
CA ILE A 91 -4.67 6.33 -8.37
C ILE A 91 -5.02 6.47 -6.90
N ILE A 92 -5.74 5.49 -6.36
CA ILE A 92 -6.20 5.46 -4.97
C ILE A 92 -5.53 4.28 -4.28
N GLY A 93 -4.77 4.56 -3.21
CA GLY A 93 -4.23 3.53 -2.32
C GLY A 93 -5.18 3.23 -1.17
N MET A 94 -5.33 1.95 -0.83
CA MET A 94 -6.08 1.52 0.35
C MET A 94 -5.28 0.46 1.10
N ASP A 95 -5.06 0.68 2.39
CA ASP A 95 -4.42 -0.28 3.27
C ASP A 95 -5.18 -0.45 4.60
N ILE A 96 -4.98 -1.59 5.24
CA ILE A 96 -5.52 -1.89 6.56
C ILE A 96 -4.74 -1.14 7.67
N SER A 97 -3.46 -0.88 7.44
CA SER A 97 -2.64 -0.05 8.30
C SER A 97 -2.86 1.42 7.94
N PRO A 98 -3.25 2.26 8.92
CA PRO A 98 -3.45 3.69 8.71
C PRO A 98 -2.15 4.49 8.63
#